data_AF-A0A7V7B2G5-F1
#
_entry.id   AF-A0A7V7B2G5-F1
#
_cell.length_a   1.000
_cell.length_b   1.000
_cell.length_c   1.000
_cell.angle_alpha   90.00
_cell.angle_beta   90.00
_cell.angle_gamma   90.00
#
_symmetry.space_group_name_H-M   'P 1'
#
loop_
_entity.id
_entity.type
_entity.pdbx_description
1 polymer ?
#
loop_
_entity_poly.entity_id
_entity_poly.type
_entity_poly.pdbx_seq_one_letter_code
_entity_poly.pdbx_strand_id
1 'polypeptide(L)'
;MLHRERRQEVLEQLQDFTWHVRKQKNWCGGYEYAIEIDELEDLVSYGDTYREAKEGLVESVFYWLRHRKLERLPEGQKRSAHCIRISKTMTEEEFKQINLLVREW
;
A
#
# COMPACT_ATOMS: atom_id res chain seq x y z
N MET A 1 -19.76 -15.65 3.28
CA MET A 1 -18.83 -16.21 4.28
C MET A 1 -17.42 -16.31 3.68
N LEU A 2 -17.24 -17.00 2.54
CA LEU A 2 -15.96 -17.15 1.81
C LEU A 2 -15.13 -15.86 1.60
N HIS A 3 -15.77 -14.71 1.35
CA HIS A 3 -15.04 -13.48 1.02
C HIS A 3 -14.28 -12.90 2.23
N ARG A 4 -14.75 -13.10 3.47
CA ARG A 4 -14.05 -12.62 4.67
C ARG A 4 -12.84 -13.48 5.01
N GLU A 5 -12.97 -14.80 4.89
CA GLU A 5 -11.88 -15.75 5.16
C GLU A 5 -10.71 -15.51 4.20
N ARG A 6 -11.00 -15.35 2.91
CA ARG A 6 -9.96 -15.07 1.91
C ARG A 6 -9.25 -13.74 2.11
N ARG A 7 -9.95 -12.71 2.61
CA ARG A 7 -9.32 -11.42 2.98
C ARG A 7 -8.36 -11.59 4.15
N GLN A 8 -8.76 -12.36 5.15
CA GLN A 8 -7.95 -12.61 6.34
C GLN A 8 -6.69 -13.40 5.97
N GLU A 9 -6.82 -14.41 5.11
CA GLU A 9 -5.69 -15.18 4.57
C GLU A 9 -4.69 -14.28 3.82
N VAL A 10 -5.17 -13.38 2.96
CA VAL A 10 -4.31 -12.41 2.26
C VAL A 10 -3.58 -11.51 3.25
N LEU A 11 -4.26 -11.02 4.29
CA LEU A 11 -3.62 -10.19 5.32
C LEU A 11 -2.55 -10.94 6.10
N GLU A 12 -2.72 -12.24 6.32
CA GLU A 12 -1.72 -13.10 6.96
C GLU A 12 -0.52 -13.30 6.04
N GLN A 13 -0.75 -13.63 4.76
CA GLN A 13 0.34 -13.77 3.77
C GLN A 13 1.12 -12.47 3.60
N LEU A 14 0.44 -11.31 3.61
CA LEU A 14 1.11 -10.02 3.52
C LEU A 14 2.04 -9.73 4.71
N GLN A 15 1.93 -10.43 5.84
CA GLN A 15 2.86 -10.24 6.96
C GLN A 15 4.28 -10.72 6.63
N ASP A 16 4.44 -11.60 5.64
CA ASP A 16 5.75 -12.08 5.17
C ASP A 16 6.48 -11.03 4.32
N PHE A 17 5.84 -9.91 4.01
CA PHE A 17 6.36 -8.85 3.16
C PHE A 17 6.73 -7.59 3.94
N THR A 18 7.55 -6.74 3.32
CA THR A 18 7.89 -5.44 3.88
C THR A 18 6.83 -4.42 3.52
N TRP A 19 6.29 -3.77 4.55
CA TRP A 19 5.29 -2.72 4.35
C TRP A 19 5.99 -1.38 4.45
N HIS A 20 5.95 -0.60 3.37
CA HIS A 20 6.38 0.77 3.37
C HIS A 20 5.17 1.67 3.61
N VAL A 21 5.13 2.26 4.81
CA VAL A 21 4.01 3.10 5.25
C VAL A 21 4.46 4.56 5.26
N ARG A 22 3.65 5.42 4.64
CA ARG A 22 3.91 6.86 4.55
C ARG A 22 2.65 7.65 4.82
N LYS A 23 2.77 8.72 5.61
CA LYS A 23 1.74 9.77 5.65
C LYS A 23 2.11 10.84 4.65
N GLN A 24 1.21 11.19 3.74
CA GLN A 24 1.48 12.15 2.67
C GLN A 24 0.31 13.09 2.47
N LYS A 25 0.53 14.19 1.74
CA LYS A 25 -0.57 15.03 1.29
C LYS A 25 -1.33 14.35 0.16
N ASN A 26 -2.65 14.40 0.23
CA ASN A 26 -3.51 13.97 -0.86
C ASN A 26 -3.70 15.11 -1.88
N TRP A 27 -4.37 14.81 -3.00
CA TRP A 27 -4.63 15.77 -4.08
C TRP A 27 -5.51 16.97 -3.65
N CYS A 28 -6.30 16.81 -2.58
CA CYS A 28 -7.08 17.89 -1.98
C CYS A 28 -6.25 18.80 -1.03
N GLY A 29 -4.97 18.49 -0.80
CA GLY A 29 -4.13 19.20 0.18
C GLY A 29 -4.33 18.76 1.64
N GLY A 30 -5.21 17.77 1.88
CA GLY A 30 -5.33 17.04 3.15
C GLY A 30 -4.22 16.03 3.32
N TYR A 31 -4.34 15.13 4.31
CA TYR A 31 -3.37 14.03 4.51
C TYR A 31 -4.03 12.68 4.32
N GLU A 32 -3.27 11.74 3.77
CA GLU A 32 -3.63 10.33 3.62
C GLU A 32 -2.45 9.45 4.06
N TYR A 33 -2.74 8.17 4.30
CA TYR A 33 -1.77 7.11 4.45
C TYR A 33 -1.62 6.38 3.13
N ALA A 34 -0.37 6.14 2.72
CA ALA A 34 0.00 5.22 1.66
C ALA A 34 0.66 3.99 2.29
N ILE A 35 0.28 2.80 1.83
CA ILE A 35 0.93 1.53 2.17
C ILE A 35 1.34 0.85 0.86
N GLU A 36 2.63 0.59 0.72
CA GLU A 36 3.23 -0.10 -0.42
C GLU A 36 3.92 -1.38 0.06
N ILE A 37 3.96 -2.41 -0.79
CA ILE A 37 4.69 -3.64 -0.53
C ILE A 37 5.98 -3.66 -1.35
N ASP A 38 7.13 -3.55 -0.69
CA ASP A 38 8.43 -3.37 -1.36
C ASP A 38 8.74 -4.50 -2.36
N GLU A 39 8.35 -5.75 -2.05
CA GLU A 39 8.65 -6.90 -2.91
C GLU A 39 7.63 -7.16 -4.01
N LEU A 40 6.50 -6.43 -4.03
CA LEU A 40 5.43 -6.59 -5.02
C LEU A 40 5.23 -5.29 -5.79
N GLU A 41 5.84 -5.21 -6.97
CA GLU A 41 5.72 -4.05 -7.86
C GLU A 41 4.26 -3.63 -8.09
N ASP A 42 4.02 -2.33 -8.04
CA ASP A 42 2.73 -1.66 -8.25
C ASP A 42 1.64 -2.03 -7.22
N LEU A 43 2.01 -2.63 -6.09
CA LEU A 43 1.09 -2.95 -5.02
C LEU A 43 1.09 -1.85 -3.95
N VAL A 44 0.24 -0.85 -4.16
CA VAL A 44 0.04 0.27 -3.24
C VAL A 44 -1.45 0.47 -2.92
N SER A 45 -1.72 1.03 -1.75
CA SER A 45 -3.05 1.50 -1.37
C SER A 45 -3.00 2.78 -0.57
N TYR A 46 -4.10 3.55 -0.62
CA TYR A 46 -4.25 4.85 0.01
C TYR A 46 -5.53 4.88 0.88
N GLY A 47 -5.52 5.72 1.92
CA GLY A 47 -6.71 5.98 2.73
C GLY A 47 -6.52 7.13 3.71
N ASP A 48 -7.60 7.79 4.13
CA ASP A 48 -7.52 8.90 5.08
C ASP A 48 -7.07 8.41 6.47
N THR A 49 -7.35 7.14 6.76
CA THR A 49 -6.81 6.43 7.93
C THR A 49 -5.91 5.25 7.55
N TYR A 50 -5.01 4.88 8.46
CA TYR A 50 -4.18 3.66 8.29
C TYR A 50 -5.04 2.40 8.11
N ARG A 51 -6.21 2.34 8.79
CA ARG A 51 -7.15 1.22 8.66
C ARG A 51 -7.70 1.13 7.24
N GLU A 52 -8.15 2.25 6.68
CA GLU A 52 -8.67 2.31 5.31
C GLU A 52 -7.59 1.92 4.29
N ALA A 53 -6.38 2.47 4.42
CA ALA A 53 -5.27 2.10 3.54
C ALA A 53 -4.94 0.60 3.62
N LYS A 54 -5.01 0.00 4.81
CA LYS A 54 -4.81 -1.44 5.00
C LYS A 54 -5.94 -2.27 4.38
N GLU A 55 -7.19 -1.83 4.50
CA GLU A 55 -8.34 -2.50 3.89
C GLU A 55 -8.30 -2.42 2.36
N GLY A 56 -7.91 -1.25 1.82
CA GLY A 56 -7.69 -1.04 0.40
C GLY A 56 -6.53 -1.87 -0.14
N LEU A 57 -5.48 -2.11 0.66
CA LEU A 57 -4.35 -2.93 0.25
C LEU A 57 -4.78 -4.37 -0.08
N VAL A 58 -5.72 -4.93 0.69
CA VAL A 58 -6.28 -6.26 0.42
C VAL A 58 -7.00 -6.29 -0.94
N GLU A 59 -7.71 -5.22 -1.29
CA GLU A 59 -8.35 -5.10 -2.61
C GLU A 59 -7.32 -4.96 -3.72
N SER A 60 -6.28 -4.14 -3.51
CA SER A 60 -5.16 -3.99 -4.44
C SER A 60 -4.50 -5.34 -4.73
N VAL A 61 -4.35 -6.21 -3.71
CA VAL A 61 -3.81 -7.57 -3.89
C VAL A 61 -4.70 -8.41 -4.80
N PHE A 62 -6.01 -8.43 -4.57
CA PHE A 62 -6.91 -9.20 -5.42
C PHE A 62 -6.89 -8.72 -6.87
N TYR A 63 -6.82 -7.41 -7.08
CA TYR A 63 -6.69 -6.84 -8.42
C TYR A 63 -5.36 -7.24 -9.07
N TRP A 64 -4.25 -7.12 -8.33
CA TRP A 64 -2.90 -7.45 -8.78
C TRP A 64 -2.79 -8.93 -9.17
N LEU A 65 -3.29 -9.85 -8.33
CA LEU A 65 -3.33 -11.29 -8.60
C LEU A 65 -4.11 -11.59 -9.88
N ARG A 66 -5.29 -10.97 -10.03
CA ARG A 66 -6.12 -11.12 -11.23
C ARG A 66 -5.40 -10.60 -12.48
N HIS A 67 -4.77 -9.43 -12.40
CA HIS A 67 -4.05 -8.83 -13.52
C HIS A 67 -2.87 -9.70 -13.97
N ARG A 68 -2.12 -10.26 -13.01
CA ARG A 68 -0.98 -11.15 -13.29
C ARG A 68 -1.36 -12.62 -13.53
N LYS A 69 -2.66 -12.94 -13.51
CA LYS A 69 -3.21 -14.31 -13.68
C LYS A 69 -2.62 -15.31 -12.66
N LEU A 70 -2.47 -14.87 -11.42
CA LEU A 70 -1.99 -15.67 -10.29
C LEU A 70 -3.16 -15.98 -9.35
N GLU A 71 -3.14 -17.18 -8.75
CA GLU A 71 -4.19 -17.59 -7.79
C GLU A 71 -3.87 -17.18 -6.35
N ARG A 72 -2.59 -17.01 -6.05
CA ARG A 72 -2.03 -16.69 -4.73
C ARG A 72 -0.83 -15.77 -4.87
N LEU A 73 -0.48 -15.07 -3.79
CA LEU A 73 0.75 -14.29 -3.74
C LEU A 73 1.96 -15.21 -3.97
N PRO A 74 3.02 -14.70 -4.62
CA PRO A 74 4.28 -15.43 -4.69
C PRO A 74 4.77 -15.74 -3.27
N GLU A 75 5.54 -16.81 -3.10
CA GLU A 75 6.09 -17.13 -1.78
C GLU A 75 6.89 -15.94 -1.28
N GLY A 76 6.38 -15.30 -0.21
CA GLY A 76 7.11 -14.24 0.47
C GLY A 76 8.45 -14.79 0.92
N GLN A 77 9.47 -13.94 0.95
CA GLN A 77 10.67 -14.29 1.71
C GLN A 77 10.16 -14.53 3.13
N LYS A 78 10.15 -15.77 3.62
CA LYS A 78 9.78 -16.08 5.01
C LYS A 78 10.75 -15.37 5.94
N ARG A 79 10.50 -14.09 6.20
CA ARG A 79 11.30 -13.28 7.09
C ARG A 79 10.88 -13.65 8.49
N SER A 80 11.85 -13.86 9.36
CA SER A 80 11.62 -14.17 10.77
C SER A 80 10.91 -13.05 11.53
N ALA A 81 10.67 -11.89 10.90
CA ALA A 81 9.93 -10.77 11.44
C ALA A 81 9.21 -9.98 10.33
N HIS A 82 7.93 -9.69 10.55
CA HIS A 82 7.16 -8.71 9.78
C HIS A 82 7.83 -7.34 9.88
N CYS A 83 8.18 -6.73 8.75
CA CYS A 83 8.93 -5.47 8.72
C CYS A 83 8.03 -4.32 8.25
N ILE A 84 7.79 -3.35 9.13
CA ILE A 84 7.07 -2.11 8.78
C ILE A 84 8.08 -0.97 8.77
N ARG A 85 8.26 -0.35 7.60
CA ARG A 85 9.10 0.83 7.40
C ARG A 85 8.22 2.06 7.37
N ILE A 86 8.30 2.89 8.41
CA ILE A 86 7.59 4.15 8.47
C ILE A 86 8.49 5.24 7.90
N SER A 87 8.07 5.85 6.78
CA SER A 87 8.78 7.00 6.22
C SER A 87 8.30 8.32 6.79
N LYS A 88 9.19 9.31 6.71
CA LYS A 88 8.89 10.68 7.11
C LYS A 88 7.68 11.18 6.30
N THR A 89 6.81 11.91 6.98
CA THR A 89 5.67 12.57 6.35
C THR A 89 6.15 13.55 5.28
N MET A 90 5.49 13.56 4.12
CA MET A 90 5.77 14.56 3.09
C MET A 90 5.59 15.98 3.63
N THR A 91 6.55 16.83 3.36
CA THR A 91 6.57 18.24 3.74
C THR A 91 5.69 19.07 2.81
N GLU A 92 5.27 20.24 3.28
CA GLU A 92 4.50 21.20 2.48
C GLU A 92 5.30 21.69 1.25
N GLU A 93 6.62 21.80 1.37
CA GLU A 93 7.49 22.22 0.28
C GLU A 93 7.58 21.17 -0.83
N GLU A 94 7.77 19.89 -0.46
CA GLU A 94 7.74 18.78 -1.41
C GLU A 94 6.40 18.72 -2.16
N PHE A 95 5.28 18.92 -1.46
CA PHE A 95 3.95 18.96 -2.08
C PHE A 95 3.81 20.11 -3.09
N LYS A 96 4.29 21.32 -2.74
CA LYS A 96 4.26 22.48 -3.66
C LYS A 96 5.10 22.23 -4.91
N GLN A 97 6.28 21.64 -4.76
CA GLN A 97 7.16 21.33 -5.88
C GLN A 97 6.51 20.34 -6.85
N ILE A 98 5.89 19.27 -6.33
CA ILE A 98 5.14 18.30 -7.16
C ILE A 98 4.02 19.02 -7.92
N ASN A 99 3.24 19.87 -7.25
CA ASN A 99 2.14 20.59 -7.89
C ASN A 99 2.60 21.60 -8.96
N LEU A 100 3.78 22.21 -8.80
CA LEU A 100 4.37 23.05 -9.84
C LEU A 100 4.70 22.23 -11.08
N LEU A 101 5.36 21.08 -10.91
CA LEU A 101 5.71 20.18 -12.01
C LEU A 101 4.47 19.65 -12.75
N VAL A 102 3.41 19.27 -12.04
CA VAL A 102 2.16 18.79 -12.65
C VAL A 102 1.47 19.86 -13.50
N ARG A 103 1.60 21.15 -13.14
CA ARG A 103 1.01 22.25 -13.92
C ARG A 103 1.75 22.54 -15.23
N GLU A 104 3.00 22.10 -15.34
CA GLU A 104 3.84 22.29 -16.53
C GLU A 104 3.65 21.18 -17.59
N TRP A 105 2.91 20.12 -17.26
CA TRP A 105 2.52 19.03 -18.16
C TRP A 105 1.14 19.28 -18.78
#